data_AF-A0A3N5XPB1-F1
#
_entry.id   AF-A0A3N5XPB1-F1
#
_cell.length_a   1.000
_cell.length_b   1.000
_cell.length_c   1.000
_cell.angle_alpha   90.00
_cell.angle_beta   90.00
_cell.angle_gamma   90.00
#
_symmetry.space_group_name_H-M   'P 1'
#
loop_
_entity.id
_entity.type
_entity.pdbx_description
1 polymer ?
#
loop_
_entity_poly.entity_id
_entity_poly.type
_entity_poly.pdbx_seq_one_letter_code
_entity_poly.pdbx_strand_id
1 'polypeptide(L)'
;AAGSPSPGDNTTARAIAALRSARVLDGGTATFAEAFGSLVHQVGQDAATASDRRDGAAEVAREIRNLREAVSGVSLDEEAALMLRFQRAYEANARYFQSVEAALDILMQMVGR
;
A
#
# COMPACT_ATOMS: atom_id res chain seq x y z
N ALA A 1 -43.48 -8.97 -54.54
CA ALA A 1 -43.29 -7.68 -55.23
C ALA A 1 -42.72 -6.69 -54.22
N ALA A 2 -41.40 -6.49 -54.21
CA ALA A 2 -40.77 -5.39 -53.48
C ALA A 2 -40.78 -4.19 -54.43
N GLY A 3 -41.54 -3.16 -54.08
CA GLY A 3 -41.71 -1.96 -54.91
C GLY A 3 -40.37 -1.28 -55.15
N SER A 4 -40.14 -0.84 -56.38
CA SER A 4 -39.01 0.01 -56.74
C SER A 4 -38.93 1.22 -55.80
N PRO A 5 -37.73 1.68 -55.41
CA PRO A 5 -37.57 2.80 -54.50
C PRO A 5 -38.21 4.05 -55.10
N SER A 6 -39.37 4.41 -54.55
CA SER A 6 -40.10 5.63 -54.92
C SER A 6 -39.41 6.82 -54.24
N PRO A 7 -39.39 8.02 -54.88
CA PRO A 7 -39.03 9.24 -54.17
C PRO A 7 -39.84 9.35 -52.88
N GLY A 8 -39.15 9.41 -51.73
CA GLY A 8 -39.76 9.41 -50.39
C GLY A 8 -39.82 8.04 -49.68
N ASP A 9 -39.25 6.98 -50.24
CA ASP A 9 -39.15 5.68 -49.56
C ASP A 9 -38.18 5.73 -48.36
N ASN A 10 -38.65 5.27 -47.20
CA ASN A 10 -37.89 5.24 -45.94
C ASN A 10 -37.44 3.83 -45.53
N THR A 11 -37.55 2.84 -46.43
CA THR A 11 -37.14 1.44 -46.20
C THR A 11 -35.74 1.31 -45.60
N THR A 12 -34.73 1.99 -46.17
CA THR A 12 -33.35 1.99 -45.63
C THR A 12 -33.28 2.59 -44.24
N ALA A 13 -33.99 3.69 -43.98
CA ALA A 13 -34.03 4.32 -42.66
C ALA A 13 -34.67 3.40 -41.61
N ARG A 14 -35.71 2.64 -41.98
CA ARG A 14 -36.34 1.63 -41.11
C ARG A 14 -35.42 0.43 -40.88
N ALA A 15 -34.67 -0.01 -41.89
CA ALA A 15 -33.69 -1.08 -41.75
C ALA A 15 -32.57 -0.68 -40.77
N ILE A 16 -32.05 0.55 -40.87
CA ILE A 16 -31.07 1.10 -39.93
C ILE A 16 -31.68 1.21 -38.52
N ALA A 17 -32.91 1.70 -38.39
CA ALA A 17 -33.59 1.76 -37.09
C ALA A 17 -33.80 0.38 -36.45
N ALA A 18 -34.04 -0.66 -37.27
CA ALA A 18 -34.20 -2.03 -36.82
C ALA A 18 -32.91 -2.66 -36.28
N LEU A 19 -31.73 -2.20 -36.74
CA LEU A 19 -30.43 -2.69 -36.25
C LEU A 19 -30.26 -2.50 -34.74
N ARG A 20 -30.87 -1.46 -34.16
CA ARG A 20 -30.84 -1.23 -32.70
C ARG A 20 -31.34 -2.43 -31.90
N SER A 21 -32.40 -3.09 -32.38
CA SER A 21 -33.00 -4.27 -31.76
C SER A 21 -32.58 -5.59 -32.41
N ALA A 22 -31.82 -5.53 -33.51
CA ALA A 22 -31.34 -6.72 -34.19
C ALA A 22 -30.21 -7.36 -33.39
N ARG A 23 -30.24 -8.69 -33.30
CA ARG A 23 -29.18 -9.47 -32.69
C ARG A 23 -28.13 -9.78 -33.75
N VAL A 24 -27.09 -8.96 -33.80
CA VAL A 24 -26.02 -9.05 -34.81
C VAL A 24 -24.64 -9.25 -34.18
N LEU A 25 -24.55 -9.16 -32.86
CA LEU A 25 -23.32 -9.38 -32.10
C LEU A 25 -23.35 -10.77 -31.43
N ASP A 26 -22.20 -11.22 -30.94
CA ASP A 26 -22.01 -12.53 -30.30
C ASP A 26 -22.55 -13.70 -31.13
N GLY A 27 -22.18 -13.75 -32.42
CA GLY A 27 -22.67 -14.79 -33.33
C GLY A 27 -24.16 -14.69 -33.65
N GLY A 28 -24.80 -13.54 -33.39
CA GLY A 28 -26.20 -13.29 -33.68
C GLY A 28 -27.14 -13.46 -32.48
N THR A 29 -26.62 -13.52 -31.25
CA THR A 29 -27.43 -13.68 -30.03
C THR A 29 -27.63 -12.41 -29.24
N ALA A 30 -26.82 -11.37 -29.47
CA ALA A 30 -26.85 -10.13 -28.71
C ALA A 30 -27.16 -8.91 -29.59
N THR A 31 -27.98 -8.01 -29.06
CA THR A 31 -28.14 -6.65 -29.56
C THR A 31 -26.95 -5.78 -29.17
N PHE A 32 -26.81 -4.62 -29.81
CA PHE A 32 -25.78 -3.62 -29.45
C PHE A 32 -25.86 -3.18 -27.98
N ALA A 33 -27.07 -3.03 -27.44
CA ALA A 33 -27.27 -2.61 -26.06
C ALA A 33 -26.86 -3.70 -25.06
N GLU A 34 -27.19 -4.97 -25.34
CA GLU A 34 -26.81 -6.11 -24.50
C GLU A 34 -25.29 -6.31 -24.49
N ALA A 35 -24.64 -6.27 -25.65
CA ALA A 35 -23.18 -6.41 -25.76
C ALA A 35 -22.45 -5.27 -25.04
N PHE A 36 -22.92 -4.02 -25.20
CA PHE A 36 -22.35 -2.87 -24.49
C PHE A 36 -22.55 -3.00 -22.97
N GLY A 37 -23.74 -3.41 -22.53
CA GLY A 37 -24.02 -3.65 -21.11
C GLY A 37 -23.11 -4.73 -20.52
N SER A 38 -22.88 -5.82 -21.25
CA SER A 38 -21.97 -6.89 -20.87
C SER A 38 -20.52 -6.39 -20.74
N LEU A 39 -20.04 -5.61 -21.72
CA LEU A 39 -18.71 -5.02 -21.68
C LEU A 39 -18.52 -4.10 -20.47
N VAL A 40 -19.48 -3.19 -20.22
CA VAL A 40 -19.43 -2.29 -19.06
C VAL A 40 -19.45 -3.09 -17.76
N HIS A 41 -20.25 -4.15 -17.69
CA HIS A 41 -20.30 -5.02 -16.53
C HIS A 41 -18.97 -5.73 -16.28
N GLN A 42 -18.34 -6.26 -17.33
CA GLN A 42 -17.03 -6.91 -17.26
C GLN A 42 -15.96 -5.94 -16.77
N VAL A 43 -15.88 -4.74 -17.36
CA VAL A 43 -14.95 -3.69 -16.92
C VAL A 43 -15.18 -3.31 -15.45
N GLY A 44 -16.45 -3.20 -15.03
CA GLY A 44 -16.79 -2.93 -13.63
C GLY A 44 -16.33 -4.03 -12.68
N GLN A 45 -16.52 -5.30 -13.05
CA GLN A 45 -16.04 -6.44 -12.27
C GLN A 45 -14.52 -6.49 -12.19
N ASP A 46 -13.83 -6.27 -13.32
CA ASP A 46 -12.37 -6.27 -13.37
C ASP A 46 -11.79 -5.15 -12.49
N ALA A 47 -12.39 -3.96 -12.54
CA ALA A 47 -12.01 -2.83 -11.70
C ALA A 47 -12.22 -3.12 -10.21
N ALA A 48 -13.37 -3.66 -9.83
CA ALA A 48 -13.66 -4.04 -8.44
C ALA A 48 -12.66 -5.09 -7.94
N THR A 49 -12.42 -6.13 -8.73
CA THR A 49 -11.48 -7.20 -8.39
C THR A 49 -10.05 -6.68 -8.26
N ALA A 50 -9.64 -5.76 -9.13
CA ALA A 50 -8.32 -5.13 -9.05
C ALA A 50 -8.16 -4.29 -7.77
N SER A 51 -9.21 -3.57 -7.36
CA SER A 51 -9.24 -2.82 -6.10
C SER A 51 -9.08 -3.75 -4.90
N ASP A 52 -9.88 -4.82 -4.83
CA ASP A 52 -9.83 -5.78 -3.72
C ASP A 52 -8.46 -6.45 -3.61
N ARG A 53 -7.86 -6.83 -4.75
CA ARG A 53 -6.50 -7.40 -4.79
C ARG A 53 -5.45 -6.41 -4.31
N ARG A 54 -5.56 -5.14 -4.70
CA ARG A 54 -4.64 -4.08 -4.25
C ARG A 54 -4.72 -3.93 -2.73
N ASP A 55 -5.93 -3.86 -2.17
CA ASP A 55 -6.13 -3.63 -0.75
C ASP A 55 -5.69 -4.84 0.08
N GLY A 56 -5.98 -6.06 -0.40
CA GLY A 56 -5.46 -7.30 0.19
C GLY A 56 -3.93 -7.35 0.18
N ALA A 57 -3.28 -7.02 -0.93
CA ALA A 57 -1.82 -6.97 -1.01
C ALA A 57 -1.22 -5.89 -0.10
N ALA A 58 -1.88 -4.74 0.04
CA ALA A 58 -1.47 -3.67 0.94
C ALA A 58 -1.53 -4.11 2.40
N GLU A 59 -2.56 -4.88 2.77
CA GLU A 59 -2.70 -5.43 4.12
C GLU A 59 -1.61 -6.47 4.43
N VAL A 60 -1.37 -7.42 3.52
CA VAL A 60 -0.28 -8.39 3.67
C VAL A 60 1.08 -7.68 3.80
N ALA A 61 1.33 -6.65 2.99
CA ALA A 61 2.55 -5.87 3.10
C ALA A 61 2.68 -5.14 4.44
N ARG A 62 1.57 -4.67 5.02
CA ARG A 62 1.52 -4.05 6.34
C ARG A 62 1.87 -5.06 7.42
N GLU A 63 1.27 -6.24 7.36
CA GLU A 63 1.52 -7.31 8.33
C GLU A 63 2.98 -7.77 8.30
N ILE A 64 3.56 -7.96 7.11
CA ILE A 64 4.99 -8.30 6.98
C ILE A 64 5.87 -7.20 7.57
N ARG A 65 5.53 -5.92 7.37
CA ARG A 65 6.28 -4.80 8.00
C ARG A 65 6.17 -4.84 9.52
N ASN A 66 4.98 -5.05 10.07
CA ASN A 66 4.77 -5.16 11.51
C ASN A 66 5.55 -6.34 12.10
N LEU A 67 5.55 -7.51 11.45
CA LEU A 67 6.35 -8.66 11.87
C LEU A 67 7.85 -8.36 11.82
N ARG A 68 8.31 -7.66 10.77
CA ARG A 68 9.71 -7.23 10.68
C ARG A 68 10.07 -6.24 11.79
N GLU A 69 9.20 -5.29 12.10
CA GLU A 69 9.39 -4.34 13.20
C GLU A 69 9.31 -5.00 14.58
N ALA A 70 8.52 -6.06 14.74
CA ALA A 70 8.47 -6.81 15.99
C ALA A 70 9.78 -7.58 16.28
N VAL A 71 10.47 -8.06 15.23
CA VAL A 71 11.73 -8.84 15.38
C VAL A 71 12.97 -7.95 15.28
N SER A 72 12.93 -6.93 14.43
CA SER A 72 14.09 -6.10 14.07
C SER A 72 13.84 -4.60 14.28
N GLY A 73 12.69 -4.22 14.82
CA GLY A 73 12.44 -2.86 15.26
C GLY A 73 13.20 -2.57 16.55
N VAL A 74 13.77 -1.38 16.60
CA VAL A 74 14.46 -0.86 17.77
C VAL A 74 13.56 0.20 18.39
N SER A 75 13.27 0.06 19.69
CA SER A 75 12.51 1.07 20.41
C SER A 75 13.42 2.26 20.71
N LEU A 76 13.14 3.42 20.11
CA LEU A 76 13.90 4.65 20.36
C LEU A 76 13.89 5.05 21.83
N ASP A 77 12.82 4.72 22.56
CA ASP A 77 12.72 4.97 24.00
C ASP A 77 13.61 4.03 24.82
N GLU A 78 13.73 2.76 24.43
CA GLU A 78 14.67 1.83 25.06
C GLU A 78 16.12 2.22 24.76
N GLU A 79 16.44 2.60 23.53
CA GLU A 79 17.77 3.11 23.17
C GLU A 79 18.08 4.41 23.91
N ALA A 80 17.13 5.32 24.06
CA ALA A 80 17.31 6.55 24.83
C ALA A 80 17.52 6.25 26.32
N ALA A 81 16.78 5.30 26.90
CA ALA A 81 16.99 4.86 28.28
C ALA A 81 18.35 4.19 28.46
N LEU A 82 18.79 3.38 27.48
CA LEU A 82 20.10 2.73 27.46
C LEU A 82 21.22 3.77 27.35
N MET A 83 21.07 4.76 26.48
CA MET A 83 21.97 5.90 26.36
C MET A 83 22.07 6.69 27.67
N LEU A 84 20.94 7.03 28.30
CA LEU A 84 20.94 7.74 29.58
C LEU A 84 21.62 6.91 30.68
N ARG A 85 21.41 5.59 30.69
CA ARG A 85 22.10 4.67 31.60
C ARG A 85 23.61 4.70 31.36
N PHE A 86 24.07 4.63 30.11
CA PHE A 86 25.49 4.71 29.79
C PHE A 86 26.10 6.06 30.16
N GLN A 87 25.38 7.17 29.93
CA GLN A 87 25.82 8.50 30.35
C GLN A 87 25.98 8.59 31.88
N ARG A 88 25.00 8.13 32.65
CA ARG A 88 25.08 8.11 34.12
C ARG A 88 26.20 7.20 34.62
N ALA A 89 26.39 6.04 34.00
CA ALA A 89 27.50 5.14 34.33
C ALA A 89 28.85 5.80 34.05
N TYR A 90 28.98 6.53 32.95
CA TYR A 90 30.19 7.27 32.61
C TYR A 90 30.47 8.39 33.63
N GLU A 91 29.47 9.17 34.01
CA GLU A 91 29.61 10.18 35.07
C GLU A 91 30.00 9.57 36.42
N ALA A 92 29.38 8.44 36.80
CA ALA A 92 29.72 7.73 38.02
C ALA A 92 31.17 7.22 38.00
N ASN A 93 31.62 6.68 36.87
CA ASN A 93 33.01 6.24 36.70
C ASN A 93 33.98 7.42 36.78
N ALA A 94 33.65 8.58 36.20
CA ALA A 94 34.47 9.78 36.30
C ALA A 94 34.66 10.22 37.77
N ARG A 95 33.59 10.22 38.56
CA ARG A 95 33.67 10.52 40.01
C ARG A 95 34.45 9.47 40.80
N TYR A 96 34.35 8.21 40.42
CA TYR A 96 35.15 7.13 41.00
C TYR A 96 36.65 7.38 40.76
N PHE A 97 37.05 7.69 39.52
CA PHE A 97 38.45 8.00 39.22
C PHE A 97 38.97 9.22 39.98
N GLN A 98 38.16 10.29 40.09
CA GLN A 98 38.52 11.45 40.92
C GLN A 98 38.73 11.07 42.38
N SER A 99 37.92 10.16 42.92
CA SER A 99 38.07 9.68 44.29
C SER A 99 39.34 8.84 44.48
N VAL A 100 39.69 8.02 43.48
CA VAL A 100 40.95 7.24 43.46
C VAL A 100 42.17 8.16 43.38
N GLU A 101 42.13 9.17 42.51
CA GLU A 101 43.21 10.16 42.36
C GLU A 101 43.43 10.91 43.68
N ALA A 102 42.36 11.37 44.33
CA ALA A 102 42.45 12.02 45.64
C ALA A 102 43.05 11.08 46.71
N ALA A 103 42.69 9.80 46.70
CA ALA A 103 43.26 8.82 47.64
C ALA A 103 44.76 8.58 47.37
N LEU A 104 45.18 8.50 46.10
CA LEU A 104 46.58 8.35 45.71
C LEU A 104 47.42 9.58 46.11
N ASP A 105 46.89 10.78 45.92
CA ASP A 105 47.56 12.03 46.34
C ASP A 105 47.80 12.07 47.86
N ILE A 106 46.81 11.66 48.66
CA ILE A 106 46.94 11.57 50.12
C ILE A 106 48.03 10.57 50.52
N LEU A 107 48.07 9.39 49.87
CA LEU A 107 49.10 8.38 50.15
C LEU A 107 50.50 8.89 49.76
N MET A 108 50.64 9.55 48.62
CA MET A 108 51.91 10.14 48.19
C MET A 108 52.39 11.23 49.15
N GLN A 109 51.50 12.07 49.68
CA GLN A 109 51.85 13.08 50.70
C GLN A 109 52.29 12.47 52.03
N MET A 110 51.74 11.30 52.41
CA MET A 110 52.17 10.59 53.61
C MET A 110 53.54 9.90 53.47
N VAL A 111 53.86 9.34 52.31
CA VAL A 111 55.14 8.66 52.05
C VAL A 111 56.27 9.63 51.68
N GLY A 112 55.94 10.80 51.12
CA GLY A 112 56.90 11.84 50.74
C GLY A 112 57.41 12.71 51.89
N ARG A 113 57.10 12.36 53.15
CA ARG A 113 57.66 12.95 54.37
C ARG A 113 58.61 11.96 55.04
#